data_AF-A0A955JQS7-F1
#
_entry.id   AF-A0A955JQS7-F1
#
_cell.length_a   1.000
_cell.length_b   1.000
_cell.length_c   1.000
_cell.angle_alpha   90.00
_cell.angle_beta   90.00
_cell.angle_gamma   90.00
#
_symmetry.space_group_name_H-M   'P 1'
#
loop_
_entity.id
_entity.type
_entity.pdbx_description
1 polymer ?
#
loop_
_entity_poly.entity_id
_entity_poly.type
_entity_poly.pdbx_seq_one_letter_code
_entity_poly.pdbx_strand_id
1 'polypeptide(L)'
;MIKALDFSKRKRTNTIRFIVAVVIIILAVPSFAFAIPPDVPSGSTIEQRIKQRLQEQKVELNQKELVRYKSRCIGTQNTVRDIQSQFSKVSANRQAVYKKIDAKLWIIIGQLKLAGKDTFQLETQRGEFANKMTTYTNTLNQYNQTLDDIVVMNCQADLNGFIALVKTAREYQTSLRDQSNEMRTHIVDTVKKTLSDFATELQPEDSRDKDQ
;
A
#
# COMPACT_ATOMS: atom_id res chain seq x y z
N MET A 1 -14.55 44.31 -15.34
CA MET A 1 -15.48 43.57 -14.45
C MET A 1 -14.78 42.32 -13.93
N ILE A 2 -14.14 42.41 -12.76
CA ILE A 2 -13.38 41.31 -12.15
C ILE A 2 -14.25 40.75 -11.02
N LYS A 3 -14.69 39.50 -11.14
CA LYS A 3 -15.46 38.79 -10.11
C LYS A 3 -14.53 38.46 -8.95
N ALA A 4 -14.83 39.02 -7.78
CA ALA A 4 -14.20 38.68 -6.51
C ALA A 4 -14.53 37.22 -6.15
N LEU A 5 -13.48 36.42 -5.93
CA LEU A 5 -13.60 35.07 -5.37
C LEU A 5 -13.68 35.19 -3.85
N ASP A 6 -14.86 34.93 -3.33
CA ASP A 6 -15.18 34.89 -1.91
C ASP A 6 -14.53 33.64 -1.27
N PHE A 7 -13.46 33.86 -0.50
CA PHE A 7 -12.71 32.81 0.18
C PHE A 7 -13.42 32.47 1.50
N SER A 8 -14.43 31.61 1.41
CA SER A 8 -15.20 31.12 2.54
C SER A 8 -14.30 30.50 3.63
N LYS A 9 -14.26 31.18 4.78
CA LYS A 9 -13.67 30.77 6.07
C LYS A 9 -14.14 29.36 6.48
N ARG A 10 -13.35 28.32 6.21
CA ARG A 10 -13.48 27.05 6.94
C ARG A 10 -12.88 27.21 8.34
N LYS A 11 -13.74 27.43 9.34
CA LYS A 11 -13.44 27.22 10.76
C LYS A 11 -12.98 25.76 10.96
N ARG A 12 -11.69 25.57 11.22
CA ARG A 12 -11.17 24.31 11.79
C ARG A 12 -11.41 24.37 13.29
N THR A 13 -12.50 23.78 13.75
CA THR A 13 -12.73 23.50 15.16
C THR A 13 -12.17 22.13 15.52
N ASN A 14 -11.53 22.10 16.69
CA ASN A 14 -11.29 20.97 17.58
C ASN A 14 -10.09 20.06 17.28
N THR A 15 -8.94 20.59 17.71
CA THR A 15 -8.11 20.02 18.78
C THR A 15 -8.67 18.73 19.40
N ILE A 16 -8.14 17.59 18.96
CA ILE A 16 -8.14 16.36 19.74
C ILE A 16 -6.68 16.03 20.02
N ARG A 17 -6.21 16.45 21.20
CA ARG A 17 -4.97 15.98 21.79
C ARG A 17 -5.24 14.59 22.39
N PHE A 18 -5.05 13.53 21.62
CA PHE A 18 -4.86 12.20 22.17
C PHE A 18 -3.35 11.92 22.25
N ILE A 19 -2.76 12.19 23.41
CA ILE A 19 -1.48 11.60 23.80
C ILE A 19 -1.82 10.18 24.21
N VAL A 20 -1.67 9.23 23.28
CA VAL A 20 -1.65 7.80 23.60
C VAL A 20 -0.19 7.38 23.58
N ALA A 21 0.41 7.28 24.76
CA ALA A 21 1.66 6.56 24.95
C ALA A 21 1.36 5.07 24.81
N VAL A 22 1.35 4.57 23.57
CA VAL A 22 1.30 3.13 23.29
C VAL A 22 2.71 2.58 23.48
N VAL A 23 2.94 1.95 24.62
CA VAL A 23 4.08 1.03 24.80
C VAL A 23 3.79 -0.19 23.92
N ILE A 24 4.31 -0.19 22.70
CA ILE A 24 4.23 -1.30 21.77
C ILE A 24 5.25 -2.34 22.24
N ILE A 25 4.79 -3.33 23.00
CA ILE A 25 5.51 -4.59 23.19
C ILE A 25 5.49 -5.28 21.82
N ILE A 26 6.57 -5.13 21.05
CA ILE A 26 6.80 -5.85 19.80
C ILE A 26 7.06 -7.31 20.20
N LEU A 27 6.00 -8.09 20.32
CA LEU A 27 6.10 -9.54 20.29
C LEU A 27 6.66 -9.89 18.91
N ALA A 28 7.90 -10.37 18.86
CA ALA A 28 8.56 -10.88 17.67
C ALA A 28 7.80 -12.13 17.19
N VAL A 29 6.68 -11.93 16.51
CA VAL A 29 6.03 -12.98 15.73
C VAL A 29 7.00 -13.32 14.61
N PRO A 30 7.44 -14.58 14.47
CA PRO A 30 8.29 -14.98 13.36
C PRO A 30 7.59 -14.58 12.06
N SER A 31 8.24 -13.71 11.29
CA SER A 31 7.78 -13.27 10.00
C SER A 31 7.81 -14.46 9.06
N PHE A 32 6.73 -15.24 9.04
CA PHE A 32 6.48 -16.19 7.97
C PHE A 32 6.34 -15.34 6.70
N ALA A 33 7.41 -15.29 5.92
CA ALA A 33 7.39 -14.69 4.60
C ALA A 33 6.49 -15.54 3.73
N PHE A 34 5.18 -15.25 3.74
CA PHE A 34 4.26 -15.79 2.76
C PHE A 34 4.74 -15.28 1.41
N ALA A 35 5.26 -16.20 0.59
CA ALA A 35 5.65 -15.87 -0.77
C ALA A 35 4.44 -15.27 -1.46
N ILE A 36 4.59 -14.04 -1.98
CA ILE A 36 3.54 -13.38 -2.76
C ILE A 36 3.21 -14.32 -3.93
N PRO A 37 1.92 -14.65 -4.16
CA PRO A 37 1.53 -15.48 -5.29
C PRO A 37 2.11 -14.88 -6.57
N PRO A 38 2.74 -15.69 -7.45
CA PRO A 38 3.40 -15.17 -8.63
C PRO A 38 2.39 -14.40 -9.49
N ASP A 39 2.89 -13.36 -10.15
CA ASP A 39 2.06 -12.50 -10.99
C ASP A 39 1.53 -13.30 -12.19
N VAL A 40 0.24 -13.17 -12.45
CA VAL A 40 -0.35 -13.71 -13.68
C VAL A 40 0.09 -12.85 -14.87
N PRO A 41 0.49 -13.44 -16.01
CA PRO A 41 0.87 -12.68 -17.19
C PRO A 41 -0.23 -11.72 -17.64
N SER A 42 0.16 -10.51 -18.04
CA SER A 42 -0.75 -9.54 -18.64
C SER A 42 -1.38 -10.11 -19.91
N GLY A 43 -2.70 -9.96 -20.05
CA GLY A 43 -3.45 -10.50 -21.20
C GLY A 43 -3.89 -11.96 -21.06
N SER A 44 -3.64 -12.62 -19.92
CA SER A 44 -4.20 -13.95 -19.64
C SER A 44 -5.74 -13.93 -19.64
N THR A 45 -6.37 -15.07 -19.95
CA THR A 45 -7.83 -15.24 -19.79
C THR A 45 -8.19 -15.56 -18.34
N ILE A 46 -9.46 -15.42 -17.97
CA ILE A 46 -9.95 -15.76 -16.62
C ILE A 46 -9.67 -17.24 -16.33
N GLU A 47 -9.88 -18.13 -17.29
CA GLU A 47 -9.68 -19.57 -17.14
C GLU A 47 -8.20 -19.91 -16.87
N GLN A 48 -7.27 -19.23 -17.57
CA GLN A 48 -5.83 -19.39 -17.35
C GLN A 48 -5.45 -18.96 -15.94
N ARG A 49 -5.98 -17.82 -15.47
CA ARG A 49 -5.72 -17.33 -14.11
C ARG A 49 -6.29 -18.27 -13.05
N ILE A 50 -7.53 -18.75 -13.21
CA ILE A 50 -8.15 -19.71 -12.30
C ILE A 50 -7.32 -20.99 -12.23
N LYS A 51 -6.91 -21.54 -13.39
CA LYS A 51 -6.08 -22.75 -13.44
C LYS A 51 -4.75 -22.56 -12.71
N GLN A 52 -4.10 -21.41 -12.89
CA GLN A 52 -2.88 -21.07 -12.17
C GLN A 52 -3.14 -21.00 -10.65
N ARG A 53 -4.18 -20.29 -10.20
CA ARG A 53 -4.49 -20.18 -8.76
C ARG A 53 -4.85 -21.52 -8.14
N LEU A 54 -5.54 -22.40 -8.87
CA LEU A 54 -5.81 -23.76 -8.42
C LEU A 54 -4.52 -24.55 -8.14
N GLN A 55 -3.53 -24.44 -9.03
CA GLN A 55 -2.23 -25.10 -8.88
C GLN A 55 -1.43 -24.53 -7.71
N GLU A 56 -1.44 -23.22 -7.52
CA GLU A 56 -0.76 -22.54 -6.41
C GLU A 56 -1.40 -22.90 -5.05
N GLN A 57 -2.73 -22.90 -4.99
CA GLN A 57 -3.48 -23.04 -3.74
C GLN A 57 -3.76 -24.48 -3.33
N LYS A 58 -3.55 -25.44 -4.24
CA LYS A 58 -3.76 -26.89 -4.01
C LYS A 58 -5.07 -27.18 -3.29
N VAL A 59 -6.16 -26.58 -3.75
CA VAL A 59 -7.46 -26.67 -3.09
C VAL A 59 -8.06 -28.04 -3.34
N GLU A 60 -8.07 -28.87 -2.30
CA GLU A 60 -8.82 -30.13 -2.26
C GLU A 60 -9.98 -29.96 -1.28
N LEU A 61 -11.20 -30.20 -1.76
CA LEU A 61 -12.41 -30.09 -0.96
C LEU A 61 -13.05 -31.46 -0.81
N ASN A 62 -13.39 -31.82 0.43
CA ASN A 62 -14.26 -32.97 0.66
C ASN A 62 -15.74 -32.62 0.40
N GLN A 63 -16.60 -33.65 0.36
CA GLN A 63 -18.03 -33.48 0.07
C GLN A 63 -18.74 -32.53 1.05
N LYS A 64 -18.36 -32.56 2.33
CA LYS A 64 -18.94 -31.69 3.36
C LYS A 64 -18.56 -30.22 3.11
N GLU A 65 -17.31 -29.97 2.72
CA GLU A 65 -16.83 -28.64 2.36
C GLU A 65 -17.50 -28.11 1.09
N LEU A 66 -17.68 -28.95 0.06
CA LEU A 66 -18.38 -28.57 -1.15
C LEU A 66 -19.80 -28.05 -0.85
N VAL A 67 -20.58 -28.77 -0.05
CA VAL A 67 -21.94 -28.34 0.35
C VAL A 67 -21.88 -27.02 1.13
N ARG A 68 -20.93 -26.90 2.07
CA ARG A 68 -20.75 -25.69 2.88
C ARG A 68 -20.37 -24.47 2.02
N TYR A 69 -19.44 -24.63 1.09
CA TYR A 69 -19.00 -23.52 0.24
C TYR A 69 -20.05 -23.16 -0.82
N LYS A 70 -20.75 -24.14 -1.39
CA LYS A 70 -21.82 -23.91 -2.36
C LYS A 70 -22.92 -22.99 -1.83
N SER A 71 -23.34 -23.20 -0.58
CA SER A 71 -24.35 -22.35 0.08
C SER A 71 -23.85 -20.95 0.42
N ARG A 72 -22.53 -20.73 0.54
CA ARG A 72 -21.92 -19.46 0.94
C ARG A 72 -21.34 -18.65 -0.21
N CYS A 73 -21.17 -19.26 -1.38
CA CYS A 73 -20.37 -18.66 -2.44
C CYS A 73 -21.00 -17.35 -2.97
N ILE A 74 -22.32 -17.31 -3.16
CA ILE A 74 -23.04 -16.11 -3.59
C ILE A 74 -22.91 -14.97 -2.56
N GLY A 75 -23.10 -15.28 -1.28
CA GLY A 75 -22.93 -14.31 -0.20
C GLY A 75 -21.50 -13.75 -0.15
N THR A 76 -20.51 -14.63 -0.31
CA THR A 76 -19.09 -14.24 -0.36
C THR A 76 -18.80 -13.37 -1.59
N GLN A 77 -19.35 -13.69 -2.76
CA GLN A 77 -19.21 -12.92 -3.99
C GLN A 77 -19.82 -11.51 -3.83
N ASN A 78 -20.96 -11.37 -3.16
CA ASN A 78 -21.52 -10.06 -2.81
C ASN A 78 -20.60 -9.26 -1.88
N THR A 79 -20.05 -9.89 -0.84
CA THR A 79 -19.05 -9.23 0.03
C THR A 79 -17.82 -8.78 -0.77
N VAL A 80 -17.38 -9.57 -1.75
CA VAL A 80 -16.24 -9.20 -2.61
C VAL A 80 -16.58 -7.98 -3.49
N ARG A 81 -17.80 -7.88 -4.03
CA ARG A 81 -18.26 -6.66 -4.75
C ARG A 81 -18.20 -5.43 -3.85
N ASP A 82 -18.67 -5.55 -2.61
CA ASP A 82 -18.62 -4.45 -1.64
C ASP A 82 -17.19 -4.04 -1.34
N ILE A 83 -16.30 -5.01 -1.08
CA ILE A 83 -14.86 -4.78 -0.87
C ILE A 83 -14.27 -4.05 -2.08
N GLN A 84 -14.52 -4.53 -3.30
CA GLN A 84 -14.00 -3.94 -4.51
C GLN A 84 -14.40 -2.46 -4.65
N SER A 85 -15.66 -2.13 -4.39
CA SER A 85 -16.17 -0.76 -4.46
C SER A 85 -15.48 0.20 -3.46
N GLN A 86 -15.21 -0.27 -2.24
CA GLN A 86 -14.56 0.52 -1.19
C GLN A 86 -13.05 0.60 -1.41
N PHE A 87 -12.46 -0.50 -1.85
CA PHE A 87 -11.04 -0.66 -1.99
C PHE A 87 -10.44 0.22 -3.08
N SER A 88 -11.16 0.43 -4.20
CA SER A 88 -10.75 1.36 -5.27
C SER A 88 -10.48 2.78 -4.74
N LYS A 89 -11.34 3.30 -3.86
CA LYS A 89 -11.19 4.64 -3.25
C LYS A 89 -9.99 4.68 -2.30
N VAL A 90 -9.85 3.68 -1.44
CA VAL A 90 -8.76 3.61 -0.45
C VAL A 90 -7.40 3.49 -1.14
N SER A 91 -7.30 2.62 -2.14
CA SER A 91 -6.06 2.39 -2.88
C SER A 91 -5.65 3.61 -3.71
N ALA A 92 -6.59 4.26 -4.41
CA ALA A 92 -6.31 5.50 -5.14
C ALA A 92 -5.79 6.61 -4.21
N ASN A 93 -6.40 6.79 -3.04
CA ASN A 93 -5.92 7.77 -2.06
C ASN A 93 -4.51 7.43 -1.55
N ARG A 94 -4.23 6.16 -1.24
CA ARG A 94 -2.88 5.74 -0.79
C ARG A 94 -1.82 5.96 -1.88
N GLN A 95 -2.11 5.58 -3.12
CA GLN A 95 -1.21 5.84 -4.25
C GLN A 95 -0.94 7.33 -4.44
N ALA A 96 -1.97 8.19 -4.33
CA ALA A 96 -1.80 9.63 -4.41
C ALA A 96 -0.89 10.18 -3.30
N VAL A 97 -1.01 9.65 -2.07
CA VAL A 97 -0.13 10.00 -0.95
C VAL A 97 1.32 9.61 -1.26
N TYR A 98 1.58 8.38 -1.72
CA TYR A 98 2.94 7.93 -2.03
C TYR A 98 3.57 8.71 -3.17
N LYS A 99 2.83 8.99 -4.25
CA LYS A 99 3.30 9.86 -5.35
C LYS A 99 3.65 11.26 -4.86
N LYS A 100 2.85 11.83 -3.94
CA LYS A 100 3.13 13.14 -3.36
C LYS A 100 4.39 13.14 -2.50
N ILE A 101 4.66 12.04 -1.78
CA ILE A 101 5.89 11.89 -1.00
C ILE A 101 7.10 11.82 -1.93
N ASP A 102 7.07 10.99 -2.98
CA ASP A 102 8.16 10.91 -3.95
C ASP A 102 8.46 12.27 -4.61
N ALA A 103 7.43 12.98 -5.05
CA ALA A 103 7.57 14.30 -5.65
C ALA A 103 8.21 15.32 -4.68
N LYS A 104 7.83 15.28 -3.39
CA LYS A 104 8.45 16.14 -2.37
C LYS A 104 9.92 15.79 -2.15
N LEU A 105 10.27 14.51 -2.10
CA LEU A 105 11.67 14.10 -1.96
C LEU A 105 12.50 14.58 -3.14
N TRP A 106 11.98 14.48 -4.36
CA TRP A 106 12.64 15.01 -5.55
C TRP A 106 12.92 16.52 -5.45
N ILE A 107 11.93 17.31 -5.02
CA ILE A 107 12.09 18.77 -4.82
C ILE A 107 13.16 19.05 -3.75
N ILE A 108 13.10 18.36 -2.61
CA ILE A 108 14.07 18.58 -1.51
C ILE A 108 15.48 18.23 -1.95
N ILE A 109 15.68 17.11 -2.65
CA ILE A 109 16.97 16.74 -3.24
C ILE A 109 17.49 17.85 -4.16
N GLY A 110 16.63 18.39 -5.04
CA GLY A 110 17.01 19.50 -5.91
C GLY A 110 17.45 20.75 -5.14
N GLN A 111 16.72 21.12 -4.08
CA GLN A 111 17.06 22.25 -3.22
C GLN A 111 18.39 22.05 -2.48
N LEU A 112 18.62 20.85 -1.94
CA LEU A 112 19.88 20.50 -1.25
C LEU A 112 21.08 20.55 -2.20
N LYS A 113 20.93 20.06 -3.44
CA LYS A 113 21.97 20.17 -4.47
C LYS A 113 22.30 21.62 -4.81
N LEU A 114 21.29 22.47 -4.97
CA LEU A 114 21.50 23.90 -5.20
C LEU A 114 22.21 24.59 -4.04
N ALA A 115 22.03 24.09 -2.82
CA ALA A 115 22.75 24.53 -1.62
C ALA A 115 24.15 23.90 -1.47
N GLY A 116 24.64 23.15 -2.47
CA GLY A 116 25.96 22.52 -2.43
C GLY A 116 26.09 21.34 -1.46
N LYS A 117 24.97 20.77 -1.00
CA LYS A 117 24.97 19.58 -0.12
C LYS A 117 25.05 18.29 -0.93
N ASP A 118 25.77 17.30 -0.40
CA ASP A 118 25.79 15.94 -0.98
C ASP A 118 24.47 15.23 -0.68
N THR A 119 23.72 14.87 -1.73
CA THR A 119 22.41 14.23 -1.61
C THR A 119 22.40 12.73 -1.92
N PHE A 120 23.57 12.11 -2.12
CA PHE A 120 23.66 10.73 -2.63
C PHE A 120 22.83 9.73 -1.81
N GLN A 121 22.89 9.82 -0.47
CA GLN A 121 22.12 8.94 0.41
C GLN A 121 20.60 9.15 0.24
N LEU A 122 20.13 10.40 0.17
CA LEU A 122 18.70 10.70 0.03
C LEU A 122 18.16 10.28 -1.36
N GLU A 123 18.98 10.38 -2.40
CA GLU A 123 18.67 9.86 -3.73
C GLU A 123 18.52 8.34 -3.74
N THR A 124 19.43 7.63 -3.06
CA THR A 124 19.36 6.18 -2.88
C THR A 124 18.06 5.77 -2.16
N GLN A 125 17.76 6.42 -1.02
CA GLN A 125 16.54 6.15 -0.25
C GLN A 125 15.25 6.44 -1.03
N ARG A 126 15.26 7.50 -1.85
CA ARG A 126 14.14 7.80 -2.76
C ARG A 126 13.98 6.70 -3.82
N GLY A 127 15.08 6.22 -4.40
CA GLY A 127 15.07 5.09 -5.34
C GLY A 127 14.47 3.83 -4.72
N GLU A 128 14.87 3.49 -3.50
CA GLU A 128 14.29 2.38 -2.73
C GLU A 128 12.79 2.56 -2.47
N PHE A 129 12.37 3.78 -2.10
CA PHE A 129 10.95 4.10 -1.92
C PHE A 129 10.15 3.94 -3.21
N ALA A 130 10.68 4.40 -4.34
CA ALA A 130 10.07 4.24 -5.66
C ALA A 130 9.93 2.76 -6.03
N ASN A 131 10.94 1.93 -5.74
CA ASN A 131 10.87 0.49 -5.96
C ASN A 131 9.77 -0.15 -5.12
N LYS A 132 9.66 0.19 -3.83
CA LYS A 132 8.56 -0.28 -2.96
C LYS A 132 7.17 0.14 -3.49
N MET A 133 7.05 1.36 -4.01
CA MET A 133 5.81 1.86 -4.62
C MET A 133 5.43 1.08 -5.89
N THR A 134 6.41 0.69 -6.70
CA THR A 134 6.20 -0.17 -7.88
C THR A 134 5.69 -1.56 -7.47
N THR A 135 6.35 -2.21 -6.50
CA THR A 135 5.89 -3.51 -5.97
C THR A 135 4.48 -3.43 -5.39
N TYR A 136 4.18 -2.37 -4.64
CA TYR A 136 2.83 -2.11 -4.11
C TYR A 136 1.79 -1.96 -5.22
N THR A 137 2.12 -1.22 -6.28
CA THR A 137 1.23 -1.00 -7.42
C THR A 137 0.98 -2.29 -8.21
N ASN A 138 2.00 -3.12 -8.41
CA ASN A 138 1.84 -4.41 -9.06
C ASN A 138 0.92 -5.32 -8.24
N THR A 139 1.18 -5.48 -6.94
CA THR A 139 0.36 -6.27 -6.02
C THR A 139 -1.09 -5.77 -5.98
N LEU A 140 -1.28 -4.44 -6.04
CA LEU A 140 -2.60 -3.82 -6.09
C LEU A 140 -3.36 -4.20 -7.36
N ASN A 141 -2.69 -4.19 -8.51
CA ASN A 141 -3.29 -4.57 -9.79
C ASN A 141 -3.68 -6.05 -9.78
N GLN A 142 -2.81 -6.92 -9.26
CA GLN A 142 -3.09 -8.35 -9.11
C GLN A 142 -4.29 -8.61 -8.18
N TYR A 143 -4.36 -7.89 -7.07
CA TYR A 143 -5.50 -7.97 -6.16
C TYR A 143 -6.79 -7.53 -6.83
N ASN A 144 -6.81 -6.38 -7.51
CA ASN A 144 -8.00 -5.91 -8.23
C ASN A 144 -8.46 -6.91 -9.29
N GLN A 145 -7.53 -7.44 -10.10
CA GLN A 145 -7.83 -8.48 -11.10
C GLN A 145 -8.42 -9.73 -10.45
N THR A 146 -7.89 -10.15 -9.30
CA THR A 146 -8.41 -11.31 -8.56
C THR A 146 -9.83 -11.05 -8.04
N LEU A 147 -10.11 -9.83 -7.54
CA LEU A 147 -11.46 -9.45 -7.12
C LEU A 147 -12.43 -9.44 -8.30
N ASP A 148 -12.02 -8.90 -9.46
CA ASP A 148 -12.81 -8.92 -10.69
C ASP A 148 -13.15 -10.36 -11.10
N ASP A 149 -12.15 -11.25 -11.12
CA ASP A 149 -12.33 -12.67 -11.47
C ASP A 149 -13.34 -13.36 -10.54
N ILE A 150 -13.26 -13.10 -9.22
CA ILE A 150 -14.22 -13.62 -8.23
C ILE A 150 -15.65 -13.10 -8.53
N VAL A 151 -15.78 -11.83 -8.91
CA VAL A 151 -17.08 -11.19 -9.13
C VAL A 151 -17.77 -11.68 -10.40
N VAL A 152 -17.01 -12.01 -11.45
CA VAL A 152 -17.58 -12.42 -12.74
C VAL A 152 -17.73 -13.93 -12.90
N MET A 153 -17.03 -14.74 -12.11
CA MET A 153 -17.14 -16.19 -12.21
C MET A 153 -18.47 -16.75 -11.68
N ASN A 154 -18.88 -17.92 -12.20
CA ASN A 154 -19.97 -18.69 -11.63
C ASN A 154 -19.46 -19.56 -10.46
N CYS A 155 -19.56 -19.02 -9.24
CA CYS A 155 -19.03 -19.70 -8.05
C CYS A 155 -19.68 -21.05 -7.75
N GLN A 156 -20.90 -21.31 -8.24
CA GLN A 156 -21.59 -22.58 -8.01
C GLN A 156 -21.17 -23.66 -9.00
N ALA A 157 -20.74 -23.27 -10.20
CA ALA A 157 -20.26 -24.17 -11.24
C ALA A 157 -18.80 -24.58 -11.00
N ASP A 158 -17.96 -23.67 -10.51
CA ASP A 158 -16.54 -23.93 -10.19
C ASP A 158 -16.19 -23.49 -8.76
N LEU A 159 -16.54 -24.32 -7.79
CA LEU A 159 -16.27 -24.05 -6.38
C LEU A 159 -14.77 -24.06 -6.04
N ASN A 160 -14.00 -24.97 -6.66
CA ASN A 160 -12.57 -25.07 -6.43
C ASN A 160 -11.87 -23.79 -6.91
N GLY A 161 -12.18 -23.34 -8.13
CA GLY A 161 -11.64 -22.09 -8.68
C GLY A 161 -12.01 -20.89 -7.83
N PHE A 162 -13.26 -20.82 -7.36
CA PHE A 162 -13.74 -19.75 -6.49
C PHE A 162 -12.95 -19.68 -5.17
N ILE A 163 -12.74 -20.83 -4.51
CA ILE A 163 -12.01 -20.87 -3.24
C ILE A 163 -10.53 -20.55 -3.43
N ALA A 164 -9.92 -21.01 -4.53
CA ALA A 164 -8.55 -20.67 -4.87
C ALA A 164 -8.40 -19.14 -5.02
N LEU A 165 -9.27 -18.50 -5.82
CA LEU A 165 -9.25 -17.05 -5.99
C LEU A 165 -9.49 -16.31 -4.67
N VAL A 166 -10.44 -16.74 -3.84
CA VAL A 166 -10.69 -16.11 -2.52
C VAL A 166 -9.48 -16.22 -1.60
N LYS A 167 -8.76 -17.34 -1.59
CA LYS A 167 -7.51 -17.49 -0.82
C LYS A 167 -6.43 -16.55 -1.35
N THR A 168 -6.19 -16.55 -2.66
CA THR A 168 -5.23 -15.63 -3.30
C THR A 168 -5.55 -14.16 -3.01
N ALA A 169 -6.83 -13.77 -3.04
CA ALA A 169 -7.23 -12.41 -2.68
C ALA A 169 -6.84 -12.04 -1.23
N ARG A 170 -6.97 -12.98 -0.29
CA ARG A 170 -6.54 -12.75 1.11
C ARG A 170 -5.03 -12.61 1.23
N GLU A 171 -4.26 -13.40 0.49
CA GLU A 171 -2.79 -13.31 0.47
C GLU A 171 -2.35 -11.96 -0.08
N TYR A 172 -2.93 -11.50 -1.20
CA TYR A 172 -2.66 -10.17 -1.73
C TYR A 172 -3.09 -9.05 -0.78
N GLN A 173 -4.24 -9.20 -0.10
CA GLN A 173 -4.66 -8.22 0.91
C GLN A 173 -3.65 -8.10 2.06
N THR A 174 -3.13 -9.23 2.56
CA THR A 174 -2.08 -9.24 3.58
C THR A 174 -0.81 -8.58 3.06
N SER A 175 -0.35 -8.98 1.87
CA SER A 175 0.84 -8.40 1.24
C SER A 175 0.73 -6.89 1.06
N LEU A 176 -0.43 -6.37 0.63
CA LEU A 176 -0.68 -4.94 0.51
C LEU A 176 -0.60 -4.19 1.84
N ARG A 177 -1.02 -4.82 2.94
CA ARG A 177 -0.90 -4.23 4.29
C ARG A 177 0.57 -4.18 4.71
N ASP A 178 1.30 -5.26 4.49
CA ASP A 178 2.71 -5.37 4.85
C ASP A 178 3.57 -4.38 4.04
N GLN A 179 3.41 -4.35 2.71
CA GLN A 179 4.07 -3.38 1.83
C GLN A 179 3.74 -1.93 2.21
N SER A 180 2.49 -1.66 2.58
CA SER A 180 2.10 -0.33 3.07
C SER A 180 2.80 0.04 4.39
N ASN A 181 2.99 -0.93 5.28
CA ASN A 181 3.70 -0.72 6.54
C ASN A 181 5.19 -0.52 6.28
N GLU A 182 5.80 -1.34 5.45
CA GLU A 182 7.21 -1.19 5.05
C GLU A 182 7.49 0.18 4.44
N MET A 183 6.64 0.66 3.53
CA MET A 183 6.79 2.00 2.95
C MET A 183 6.72 3.09 4.02
N ARG A 184 5.78 2.96 4.97
CA ARG A 184 5.66 3.90 6.09
C ARG A 184 6.90 3.88 6.97
N THR A 185 7.37 2.69 7.36
CA THR A 185 8.58 2.51 8.16
C THR A 185 9.79 3.11 7.47
N HIS A 186 9.99 2.83 6.18
CA HIS A 186 11.06 3.43 5.37
C HIS A 186 11.02 4.96 5.37
N ILE A 187 9.83 5.55 5.21
CA ILE A 187 9.67 7.01 5.26
C ILE A 187 10.05 7.56 6.64
N VAL A 188 9.58 6.95 7.73
CA VAL A 188 9.71 7.49 9.08
C VAL A 188 11.09 7.25 9.67
N ASP A 189 11.66 6.07 9.47
CA ASP A 189 12.88 5.65 10.17
C ASP A 189 14.13 5.95 9.35
N THR A 190 14.01 5.94 8.02
CA THR A 190 15.14 6.13 7.10
C THR A 190 15.11 7.54 6.51
N VAL A 191 14.10 7.86 5.70
CA VAL A 191 14.05 9.11 4.94
C VAL A 191 13.96 10.33 5.86
N LYS A 192 13.04 10.31 6.84
CA LYS A 192 12.87 11.43 7.77
C LYS A 192 14.12 11.68 8.62
N LYS A 193 14.83 10.62 9.00
CA LYS A 193 16.08 10.74 9.75
C LYS A 193 17.13 11.50 8.94
N THR A 194 17.40 11.06 7.70
CA THR A 194 18.33 11.75 6.80
C THR A 194 17.92 13.20 6.53
N LEU A 195 16.63 13.47 6.35
CA LEU A 195 16.14 14.85 6.21
C LEU A 195 16.37 15.71 7.47
N SER A 196 16.28 15.11 8.66
CA SER A 196 16.56 15.80 9.92
C SER A 196 18.04 16.13 10.09
N ASP A 197 18.93 15.27 9.58
CA ASP A 197 20.37 15.49 9.59
C ASP A 197 20.72 16.71 8.71
N PHE A 198 20.21 16.77 7.48
CA PHE A 198 20.34 17.96 6.62
C PHE A 198 19.77 19.23 7.25
N ALA A 199 18.63 19.12 7.93
CA ALA A 199 18.01 20.27 8.58
C ALA A 199 18.91 20.84 9.69
N THR A 200 19.63 19.98 10.41
CA THR A 200 20.60 20.40 11.44
C THR A 200 21.82 21.07 10.81
N GLU A 201 22.36 20.52 9.73
CA GLU A 201 23.52 21.08 9.02
C GLU A 201 23.27 22.42 8.31
N LEU A 202 22.00 22.75 8.04
CA LEU A 202 21.60 24.00 7.40
C LEU A 202 21.26 25.09 8.42
N GLN A 203 21.28 24.79 9.72
CA GLN A 203 21.10 25.83 10.73
C GLN A 203 22.31 26.77 10.70
N PRO A 204 22.09 28.09 10.60
CA PRO A 204 23.19 29.05 10.67
C PRO A 204 23.89 28.91 12.03
N GLU A 205 25.22 28.86 12.03
CA GLU A 205 25.98 28.96 13.29
C GLU A 205 25.60 30.27 13.99
N ASP A 206 25.23 30.19 15.27
CA ASP A 206 24.82 31.33 16.06
C ASP A 206 25.95 32.36 16.02
N SER A 207 25.72 33.51 15.38
CA SER A 207 26.74 34.53 15.12
C SER A 207 27.29 35.21 16.37
N ARG A 208 26.86 34.76 17.57
CA ARG A 208 27.23 35.30 18.87
C ARG A 208 28.59 34.87 19.40
N ASP A 209 29.25 33.88 18.78
CA ASP A 209 30.59 33.41 19.19
C ASP A 209 31.76 34.05 18.40
N LYS A 210 31.51 35.03 17.51
CA LYS A 210 32.58 35.68 16.72
C LYS A 210 33.10 37.02 17.26
N ASP A 211 32.63 37.46 18.43
CA ASP A 211 33.03 38.74 19.04
C ASP A 211 33.87 38.57 20.34
N GLN A 212 34.45 37.39 20.59
CA GLN A 212 35.48 37.17 21.63
C GLN A 212 36.88 37.03 21.01
#